data_AF-A0A9W9VNP5-F1
#
_entry.id   AF-A0A9W9VNP5-F1
#
_cell.length_a   1.000
_cell.length_b   1.000
_cell.length_c   1.000
_cell.angle_alpha   90.00
_cell.angle_beta   90.00
_cell.angle_gamma   90.00
#
_symmetry.space_group_name_H-M   'P 1'
#
loop_
_entity.id
_entity.type
_entity.pdbx_description
1 polymer ?
#
loop_
_entity_poly.entity_id
_entity_poly.type
_entity_poly.pdbx_seq_one_letter_code
_entity_poly.pdbx_strand_id
1 'polypeptide(L)'
;MPVRPSLEGSTFDADLRDRHLIYDYAAQDERGNPEKWRYEMWFQNEDRINYAIHGGPMAGRINFQAAEYQCIRPGELWQCNWLEETGTMCSLVYDISNKRITTMLGFSKGHWEKAQDAHGDKRNPEDFVRWRGLARIGIQTDRVMLSEQADILEDFRGPGDLKPADNSWPTL
;
A
#
# COMPACT_ATOMS: atom_id res chain seq x y z
N MET A 1 -14.82 -13.57 -12.87
CA MET A 1 -13.55 -13.58 -12.12
C MET A 1 -12.80 -12.32 -12.53
N PRO A 2 -12.18 -11.57 -11.61
CA PRO A 2 -11.33 -10.44 -12.00
C PRO A 2 -10.22 -10.95 -12.92
N VAL A 3 -10.00 -10.26 -14.04
CA VAL A 3 -8.92 -10.57 -14.96
C VAL A 3 -7.65 -10.04 -14.33
N ARG A 4 -6.85 -10.92 -13.72
CA ARG A 4 -5.54 -10.53 -13.19
C ARG A 4 -4.52 -10.53 -14.33
N PRO A 5 -3.58 -9.57 -14.36
CA PRO A 5 -2.43 -9.66 -15.26
C PRO A 5 -1.71 -11.00 -15.08
N SER A 6 -1.37 -11.67 -16.19
CA SER A 6 -0.55 -12.88 -16.10
C SER A 6 0.86 -12.51 -15.63
N LEU A 7 1.38 -13.27 -14.67
CA LEU A 7 2.77 -13.19 -14.22
C LEU A 7 3.67 -14.22 -14.91
N GLU A 8 3.10 -15.02 -15.82
CA GLU A 8 3.85 -16.01 -16.58
C GLU A 8 4.96 -15.34 -17.39
N GLY A 9 6.19 -15.86 -17.28
CA GLY A 9 7.37 -15.30 -17.94
C GLY A 9 7.93 -14.02 -17.32
N SER A 10 7.35 -13.53 -16.21
CA SER A 10 7.88 -12.39 -15.46
C SER A 10 8.92 -12.80 -14.42
N THR A 11 9.62 -11.83 -13.82
CA THR A 11 10.59 -12.03 -12.74
C THR A 11 9.97 -11.89 -11.34
N PHE A 12 8.65 -12.02 -11.18
CA PHE A 12 7.93 -11.77 -9.92
C PHE A 12 8.54 -12.50 -8.72
N ASP A 13 8.85 -13.78 -8.87
CA ASP A 13 9.39 -14.60 -7.78
C ASP A 13 10.78 -14.11 -7.33
N ALA A 14 11.61 -13.69 -8.28
CA ALA A 14 12.92 -13.14 -7.98
C ALA A 14 12.83 -11.70 -7.44
N ASP A 15 11.91 -10.90 -7.96
CA ASP A 15 11.90 -9.45 -7.72
C ASP A 15 11.04 -9.05 -6.52
N LEU A 16 9.89 -9.71 -6.32
CA LEU A 16 8.85 -9.26 -5.38
C LEU A 16 8.44 -10.32 -4.36
N ARG A 17 8.36 -11.61 -4.71
CA ARG A 17 7.84 -12.63 -3.78
C ARG A 17 8.62 -12.62 -2.46
N ASP A 18 7.88 -12.55 -1.35
CA ASP A 18 8.43 -12.52 0.00
C ASP A 18 9.37 -11.34 0.28
N ARG A 19 9.28 -10.25 -0.50
CA ARG A 19 10.12 -9.06 -0.31
C ARG A 19 9.50 -8.08 0.66
N HIS A 20 10.32 -7.54 1.52
CA HIS A 20 9.94 -6.60 2.56
C HIS A 20 10.70 -5.30 2.39
N LEU A 21 9.98 -4.19 2.38
CA LEU A 21 10.51 -2.83 2.20
C LEU A 21 10.06 -1.93 3.36
N ILE A 22 11.01 -1.19 3.93
CA ILE A 22 10.73 -0.04 4.81
C ILE A 22 11.18 1.21 4.08
N TYR A 23 10.32 2.22 4.00
CA TYR A 23 10.58 3.43 3.22
C TYR A 23 9.97 4.67 3.86
N ASP A 24 10.63 5.82 3.65
CA ASP A 24 10.18 7.11 4.13
C ASP A 24 9.76 7.98 2.93
N TYR A 25 8.51 8.45 2.90
CA TYR A 25 8.10 9.46 1.92
C TYR A 25 8.77 10.80 2.20
N ALA A 26 9.03 11.55 1.11
CA ALA A 26 9.49 12.93 1.14
C ALA A 26 8.34 13.92 1.41
N ALA A 27 7.60 13.72 2.51
CA ALA A 27 6.46 14.56 2.86
C ALA A 27 6.88 15.88 3.54
N GLN A 28 5.96 16.84 3.59
CA GLN A 28 6.13 18.14 4.24
C GLN A 28 4.89 18.45 5.10
N ASP A 29 5.10 19.14 6.23
CA ASP A 29 4.01 19.66 7.05
C ASP A 29 3.33 20.88 6.39
N GLU A 30 2.26 21.41 7.01
CA GLU A 30 1.55 22.59 6.53
C GLU A 30 2.43 23.86 6.42
N ARG A 31 3.61 23.87 7.05
CA ARG A 31 4.58 24.96 7.05
C ARG A 31 5.75 24.70 6.08
N GLY A 32 5.73 23.58 5.36
CA GLY A 32 6.79 23.18 4.43
C GLY A 32 8.02 22.56 5.11
N ASN A 33 7.96 22.24 6.40
CA ASN A 33 9.06 21.52 7.06
C ASN A 33 9.03 20.05 6.62
N PRO A 34 10.20 19.43 6.38
CA PRO A 34 10.26 18.01 6.06
C PRO A 34 9.62 17.16 7.17
N GLU A 35 8.68 16.31 6.79
CA GLU A 35 8.07 15.30 7.65
C GLU A 35 8.35 13.93 7.02
N LYS A 36 8.87 12.99 7.81
CA LYS A 36 9.11 11.63 7.31
C LYS A 36 7.90 10.77 7.61
N TRP A 37 7.18 10.37 6.58
CA TRP A 37 6.12 9.39 6.73
C TRP A 37 6.70 8.00 6.45
N ARG A 38 6.96 7.26 7.52
CA ARG A 38 7.50 5.90 7.45
C ARG A 38 6.40 4.88 7.17
N TYR A 39 6.65 4.04 6.18
CA TYR A 39 5.77 2.95 5.76
C TYR A 39 6.58 1.65 5.67
N GLU A 40 5.89 0.54 5.85
CA GLU A 40 6.42 -0.81 5.81
C GLU A 40 5.52 -1.67 4.93
N MET A 41 6.09 -2.41 3.98
CA MET A 41 5.37 -3.22 3.01
C MET A 41 6.04 -4.58 2.84
N TRP A 42 5.26 -5.65 2.86
CA TRP A 42 5.68 -7.00 2.54
C TRP A 42 4.83 -7.58 1.41
N PHE A 43 5.49 -7.91 0.30
CA PHE A 43 4.93 -8.58 -0.86
C PHE A 43 4.89 -10.10 -0.61
N GLN A 44 3.94 -10.55 0.22
CA GLN A 44 3.85 -11.95 0.66
C GLN A 44 3.84 -12.93 -0.53
N ASN A 45 3.01 -12.67 -1.55
CA ASN A 45 2.90 -13.48 -2.75
C ASN A 45 2.21 -12.71 -3.88
N GLU A 46 1.94 -13.37 -5.01
CA GLU A 46 1.27 -12.81 -6.20
C GLU A 46 -0.17 -12.34 -5.97
N ASP A 47 -0.74 -12.62 -4.80
CA ASP A 47 -2.11 -12.33 -4.42
C ASP A 47 -2.19 -11.40 -3.20
N ARG A 48 -1.14 -11.27 -2.39
CA ARG A 48 -1.22 -10.58 -1.10
C ARG A 48 -0.01 -9.68 -0.86
N ILE A 49 -0.34 -8.44 -0.52
CA ILE A 49 0.53 -7.54 0.19
C ILE A 49 0.06 -7.37 1.64
N ASN A 50 1.00 -7.16 2.55
CA ASN A 50 0.76 -6.73 3.92
C ASN A 50 1.52 -5.43 4.14
N TYR A 51 0.96 -4.49 4.88
CA TYR A 51 1.65 -3.23 5.15
C TYR A 51 1.25 -2.62 6.49
N ALA A 52 2.14 -1.78 7.02
CA ALA A 52 1.89 -0.96 8.20
C ALA A 52 2.35 0.49 7.94
N ILE A 53 1.65 1.42 8.57
CA ILE A 53 1.93 2.84 8.48
C ILE A 53 2.43 3.32 9.84
N HIS A 54 3.65 3.86 9.86
CA HIS A 54 4.35 4.25 11.09
C HIS A 54 4.43 5.77 11.29
N GLY A 55 4.22 6.55 10.23
CA GLY A 55 4.27 8.01 10.27
C GLY A 55 3.18 8.69 9.44
N GLY A 56 3.01 9.99 9.67
CA GLY A 56 2.01 10.82 9.00
C GLY A 56 0.56 10.59 9.49
N PRO A 57 -0.44 11.15 8.78
CA PRO A 57 -1.85 11.14 9.22
C PRO A 57 -2.46 9.75 9.45
N MET A 58 -1.91 8.73 8.78
CA MET A 58 -2.40 7.36 8.80
C MET A 58 -1.59 6.42 9.72
N ALA A 59 -0.67 6.97 10.53
CA ALA A 59 0.14 6.19 11.46
C ALA A 59 -0.73 5.37 12.43
N GLY A 60 -0.46 4.07 12.53
CA GLY A 60 -1.26 3.12 13.33
C GLY A 60 -2.23 2.26 12.52
N ARG A 61 -2.23 2.36 11.19
CA ARG A 61 -2.97 1.48 10.28
C ARG A 61 -2.13 0.28 9.87
N ILE A 62 -2.67 -0.93 10.02
CA ILE A 62 -2.07 -2.21 9.62
C ILE A 62 -3.06 -2.95 8.71
N ASN A 63 -2.63 -3.33 7.52
CA ASN A 63 -3.54 -3.82 6.50
C ASN A 63 -2.94 -4.97 5.68
N PHE A 64 -3.81 -5.66 4.93
CA PHE A 64 -3.46 -6.56 3.86
C PHE A 64 -4.43 -6.37 2.69
N GLN A 65 -3.97 -6.59 1.47
CA GLN A 65 -4.79 -6.35 0.30
C GLN A 65 -4.36 -7.25 -0.86
N ALA A 66 -5.33 -7.57 -1.73
CA ALA A 66 -5.01 -8.11 -3.04
C ALA A 66 -4.46 -7.01 -3.93
N ALA A 67 -3.34 -7.30 -4.59
CA ALA A 67 -2.66 -6.36 -5.47
C ALA A 67 -2.57 -6.93 -6.87
N GLU A 68 -2.60 -6.04 -7.86
CA GLU A 68 -2.31 -6.33 -9.24
C GLU A 68 -0.89 -5.88 -9.57
N TYR A 69 -0.16 -6.69 -10.34
CA TYR A 69 1.24 -6.46 -10.64
C TYR A 69 1.45 -6.34 -12.14
N GLN A 70 2.30 -5.39 -12.52
CA GLN A 70 2.78 -5.23 -13.88
C GLN A 70 4.30 -5.11 -13.85
N CYS A 71 4.98 -6.07 -14.46
CA CYS A 71 6.41 -5.98 -14.72
C CYS A 71 6.64 -4.94 -15.82
N ILE A 72 7.29 -3.81 -15.49
CA ILE A 72 7.63 -2.78 -16.49
C ILE A 72 8.99 -3.11 -17.11
N ARG A 73 9.97 -3.46 -16.27
CA ARG A 73 11.31 -3.88 -16.70
C ARG A 73 11.82 -4.97 -15.74
N PRO A 74 11.99 -6.22 -16.21
CA PRO A 74 12.43 -7.33 -15.35
C PRO A 74 13.71 -7.01 -14.59
N GLY A 75 13.74 -7.32 -13.29
CA GLY A 75 14.89 -7.06 -12.40
C GLY A 75 15.04 -5.61 -11.95
N GLU A 76 14.22 -4.68 -12.46
CA GLU A 76 14.45 -3.24 -12.25
C GLU A 76 13.20 -2.46 -11.82
N LEU A 77 12.04 -2.72 -12.43
CA LEU A 77 10.88 -1.84 -12.29
C LEU A 77 9.55 -2.58 -12.33
N TRP A 78 8.76 -2.39 -11.28
CA TRP A 78 7.44 -2.99 -11.11
C TRP A 78 6.40 -1.94 -10.76
N GLN A 79 5.18 -2.12 -11.24
CA GLN A 79 4.01 -1.40 -10.77
C GLN A 79 3.08 -2.36 -10.02
N CYS A 80 2.62 -1.94 -8.85
CA CYS A 80 1.77 -2.67 -7.93
C CYS A 80 0.55 -1.79 -7.60
N ASN A 81 -0.66 -2.25 -7.91
CA ASN A 81 -1.88 -1.45 -7.77
C ASN A 81 -2.91 -2.17 -6.90
N TRP A 82 -3.66 -1.43 -6.08
CA TRP A 82 -4.76 -2.01 -5.32
C TRP A 82 -5.85 -0.99 -4.96
N LEU A 83 -7.01 -1.52 -4.59
CA LEU A 83 -8.14 -0.80 -4.01
C LEU A 83 -8.37 -1.25 -2.57
N GLU A 84 -8.63 -0.32 -1.67
CA GLU A 84 -8.86 -0.60 -0.25
C GLU A 84 -10.32 -0.45 0.15
N GLU A 85 -10.70 -1.06 1.27
CA GLU A 85 -12.07 -0.98 1.81
C GLU A 85 -12.49 0.41 2.28
N THR A 86 -11.53 1.29 2.53
CA THR A 86 -11.78 2.73 2.75
C THR A 86 -12.18 3.44 1.47
N GLY A 87 -12.10 2.77 0.33
CA GLY A 87 -12.26 3.31 -1.00
C GLY A 87 -10.96 3.86 -1.58
N THR A 88 -9.86 3.96 -0.83
CA THR A 88 -8.58 4.47 -1.35
C THR A 88 -8.03 3.60 -2.47
N MET A 89 -7.55 4.24 -3.52
CA MET A 89 -6.79 3.58 -4.60
C MET A 89 -5.30 3.88 -4.43
N CYS A 90 -4.46 2.88 -4.66
CA CYS A 90 -3.02 3.03 -4.64
C CYS A 90 -2.42 2.46 -5.92
N SER A 91 -1.53 3.23 -6.53
CA SER A 91 -0.59 2.78 -7.57
C SER A 91 0.82 3.04 -7.07
N LEU A 92 1.59 1.98 -6.85
CA LEU A 92 2.97 2.02 -6.38
C LEU A 92 3.90 1.52 -7.48
N VAL A 93 4.92 2.30 -7.83
CA VAL A 93 6.04 1.88 -8.65
C VAL A 93 7.22 1.60 -7.73
N TYR A 94 7.72 0.37 -7.77
CA TYR A 94 8.95 -0.02 -7.10
C TYR A 94 10.10 -0.04 -8.11
N ASP A 95 11.01 0.93 -7.95
CA ASP A 95 12.27 1.02 -8.68
C ASP A 95 13.37 0.34 -7.87
N ILE A 96 13.65 -0.91 -8.22
CA ILE A 96 14.63 -1.77 -7.57
C ILE A 96 16.03 -1.18 -7.75
N SER A 97 16.35 -0.76 -8.98
CA SER A 97 17.68 -0.27 -9.36
C SER A 97 18.05 0.99 -8.58
N ASN A 98 17.11 1.92 -8.42
CA ASN A 98 17.34 3.17 -7.72
C ASN A 98 16.99 3.14 -6.23
N LYS A 99 16.42 2.03 -5.73
CA LYS A 99 15.93 1.89 -4.34
C LYS A 99 14.90 2.94 -3.97
N ARG A 100 13.93 3.16 -4.85
CA ARG A 100 12.87 4.17 -4.66
C ARG A 100 11.48 3.60 -4.87
N ILE A 101 10.54 4.22 -4.19
CA ILE A 101 9.12 4.04 -4.42
C ILE A 101 8.57 5.34 -5.00
N THR A 102 7.70 5.24 -6.01
CA THR A 102 6.87 6.35 -6.50
C THR A 102 5.43 5.93 -6.40
N THR A 103 4.58 6.76 -5.80
CA THR A 103 3.16 6.43 -5.62
C THR A 103 2.26 7.49 -6.19
N MET A 104 1.08 7.05 -6.61
CA MET A 104 -0.12 7.87 -6.69
C MET A 104 -1.17 7.24 -5.78
N LEU A 105 -1.59 8.00 -4.79
CA LEU A 105 -2.60 7.64 -3.80
C LEU A 105 -3.84 8.51 -4.07
N GLY A 106 -4.98 7.87 -4.28
CA GLY A 106 -6.28 8.54 -4.36
C GLY A 106 -7.07 8.27 -3.10
N PHE A 107 -6.83 9.04 -2.04
CA PHE A 107 -7.56 8.91 -0.77
C PHE A 107 -9.03 9.24 -0.97
N SER A 108 -9.93 8.37 -0.51
CA SER A 108 -11.35 8.71 -0.47
C SER A 108 -11.58 9.86 0.53
N LYS A 109 -12.65 10.63 0.34
CA LYS A 109 -13.00 11.72 1.26
C LYS A 109 -13.13 11.23 2.70
N GLY A 110 -13.81 10.10 2.90
CA GLY A 110 -13.94 9.48 4.23
C GLY A 110 -12.61 9.09 4.85
N HIS A 111 -11.70 8.48 4.08
CA HIS A 111 -10.37 8.13 4.59
C HIS A 111 -9.58 9.38 4.97
N TRP A 112 -9.60 10.41 4.12
CA TRP A 112 -8.83 11.63 4.35
C TRP A 112 -9.35 12.46 5.53
N GLU A 113 -10.63 12.81 5.53
CA GLU A 113 -11.23 13.70 6.55
C GLU A 113 -11.40 13.01 7.91
N LYS A 114 -11.39 11.67 7.94
CA LYS A 114 -11.52 10.87 9.16
C LYS A 114 -10.36 9.87 9.31
N ALA A 115 -9.13 10.33 9.07
CA ALA A 115 -7.92 9.51 9.11
C ALA A 115 -7.81 8.60 10.35
N GLN A 116 -8.17 9.10 11.53
CA GLN A 116 -8.13 8.34 12.78
C GLN A 116 -9.06 7.11 12.77
N ASP A 117 -10.21 7.20 12.10
CA ASP A 117 -11.12 6.06 11.95
C ASP A 117 -10.54 4.98 11.02
N ALA A 118 -9.52 5.29 10.23
CA ALA A 118 -8.82 4.34 9.37
C ALA A 118 -7.65 3.62 10.07
N HIS A 119 -7.35 3.95 11.32
CA HIS A 119 -6.36 3.25 12.14
C HIS A 119 -6.88 1.88 12.59
N GLY A 120 -5.97 1.03 13.09
CA GLY A 120 -6.27 -0.33 13.55
C GLY A 120 -5.74 -1.41 12.60
N ASP A 121 -6.18 -2.65 12.79
CA ASP A 121 -5.76 -3.81 12.00
C ASP A 121 -6.95 -4.37 11.22
N LYS A 122 -6.83 -4.54 9.89
CA LYS A 122 -7.89 -5.13 9.06
C LYS A 122 -8.40 -6.48 9.58
N ARG A 123 -7.52 -7.22 10.25
CA ARG A 123 -7.85 -8.53 10.83
C ARG A 123 -8.85 -8.44 11.98
N ASN A 124 -8.99 -7.25 12.58
CA ASN A 124 -10.06 -6.96 13.52
C ASN A 124 -11.37 -6.69 12.78
N PRO A 125 -12.44 -7.48 13.02
CA PRO A 125 -13.73 -7.28 12.35
C PRO A 125 -14.33 -5.89 12.53
N GLU A 126 -14.12 -5.24 13.68
CA GLU A 126 -14.68 -3.92 13.97
C GLU A 126 -13.99 -2.83 13.13
N ASP A 127 -12.66 -2.89 13.03
CA ASP A 127 -11.88 -1.98 12.19
C ASP A 127 -12.26 -2.17 10.72
N PHE A 128 -12.37 -3.42 10.26
CA PHE A 128 -12.78 -3.73 8.90
C PHE A 128 -14.16 -3.15 8.52
N VAL A 129 -15.16 -3.29 9.40
CA VAL A 129 -16.50 -2.72 9.20
C VAL A 129 -16.44 -1.19 9.20
N ARG A 130 -15.69 -0.59 10.13
CA ARG A 130 -15.50 0.87 10.20
C ARG A 130 -14.90 1.42 8.91
N TRP A 131 -13.86 0.77 8.37
CA TRP A 131 -13.21 1.19 7.13
C TRP A 131 -14.13 1.13 5.92
N ARG A 132 -14.98 0.09 5.80
CA ARG A 132 -16.02 0.02 4.78
C ARG A 132 -17.06 1.15 4.89
N GLY A 133 -17.29 1.64 6.11
CA GLY A 133 -18.09 2.82 6.36
C GLY A 133 -17.48 4.09 5.76
N LEU A 134 -16.14 4.25 5.83
CA LEU A 134 -15.44 5.40 5.28
C LEU A 134 -15.58 5.52 3.76
N ALA A 135 -15.61 4.40 3.03
CA ALA A 135 -15.80 4.38 1.58
C ALA A 135 -17.14 4.97 1.12
N ARG A 136 -18.12 5.08 2.01
CA ARG A 136 -19.46 5.63 1.71
C ARG A 136 -19.52 7.15 1.84
N ILE A 137 -18.44 7.80 2.27
CA ILE A 137 -18.37 9.24 2.46
C ILE A 137 -17.76 9.89 1.22
N GLY A 138 -18.52 10.76 0.56
CA GLY A 138 -18.12 11.47 -0.66
C GLY A 138 -18.35 10.67 -1.94
N ILE A 139 -17.85 11.20 -3.05
CA ILE A 139 -17.89 10.59 -4.38
C ILE A 139 -16.48 10.47 -4.98
N GLN A 140 -16.35 9.84 -6.15
CA GLN A 140 -15.03 9.58 -6.77
C GLN A 140 -14.22 10.85 -7.05
N THR A 141 -14.88 11.97 -7.36
CA THR A 141 -14.23 13.26 -7.62
C THR A 141 -13.83 14.01 -6.36
N ASP A 142 -14.26 13.56 -5.17
CA ASP A 142 -13.87 14.17 -3.89
C ASP A 142 -12.52 13.64 -3.37
N ARG A 143 -11.84 12.78 -4.14
CA ARG A 143 -10.60 12.16 -3.72
C ARG A 143 -9.48 13.18 -3.59
N VAL A 144 -8.68 13.01 -2.55
CA VAL A 144 -7.41 13.71 -2.41
C VAL A 144 -6.34 12.90 -3.11
N MET A 145 -5.77 13.50 -4.16
CA MET A 145 -4.67 12.91 -4.91
C MET A 145 -3.35 13.31 -4.24
N LEU A 146 -2.56 12.31 -3.86
CA LEU A 146 -1.23 12.50 -3.32
C LEU A 146 -0.24 11.70 -4.17
N SER A 147 0.71 12.39 -4.79
CA SER A 147 1.73 11.79 -5.64
C SER A 147 3.10 12.05 -5.02
N GLU A 148 3.66 11.04 -4.37
CA GLU A 148 4.88 11.18 -3.58
C GLU A 148 5.91 10.11 -3.91
N GLN A 149 7.18 10.47 -3.67
CA GLN A 149 8.29 9.55 -3.76
C GLN A 149 8.85 9.24 -2.37
N ALA A 150 9.38 8.03 -2.23
CA ALA A 150 10.01 7.56 -1.02
C ALA A 150 11.35 6.91 -1.31
N ASP A 151 12.26 7.06 -0.36
CA ASP A 151 13.54 6.37 -0.37
C ASP A 151 13.42 5.10 0.47
N ILE A 152 13.92 3.98 -0.08
CA ILE A 152 13.90 2.69 0.61
C ILE A 152 15.08 2.64 1.58
N LEU A 153 14.76 2.41 2.85
CA LEU A 153 15.71 2.32 3.95
C LEU A 153 16.18 0.90 4.17
N GLU A 154 15.24 -0.05 4.13
CA GLU A 154 15.50 -1.47 4.33
C GLU A 154 14.82 -2.28 3.24
N ASP A 155 15.51 -3.34 2.80
CA ASP A 155 15.10 -4.22 1.72
C ASP A 155 15.61 -5.63 2.03
N PHE A 156 14.71 -6.52 2.42
CA PHE A 156 15.03 -7.88 2.83
C PHE A 156 13.92 -8.87 2.43
N ARG A 157 14.10 -10.15 2.79
CA ARG A 157 13.10 -11.20 2.55
C ARG A 157 12.50 -11.71 3.86
N GLY A 158 11.22 -12.05 3.81
CA GLY A 158 10.46 -12.54 4.95
C GLY A 158 9.48 -11.49 5.50
N PRO A 159 8.62 -11.90 6.44
CA PRO A 159 7.54 -11.06 6.94
C PRO A 159 8.00 -9.83 7.75
N GLY A 160 9.19 -9.86 8.33
CA GLY A 160 9.57 -8.89 9.37
C GLY A 160 8.59 -8.99 10.54
N ASP A 161 8.06 -7.85 11.00
CA ASP A 161 7.04 -7.78 12.05
C ASP A 161 5.60 -7.82 11.50
N LEU A 162 5.42 -7.80 10.18
CA LEU A 162 4.11 -7.89 9.54
C LEU A 162 3.55 -9.31 9.68
N LYS A 163 2.23 -9.39 9.94
CA LYS A 163 1.53 -10.66 10.01
C LYS A 163 1.15 -11.14 8.61
N PRO A 164 1.20 -12.44 8.31
CA PRO A 164 0.68 -12.97 7.06
C PRO A 164 -0.83 -12.76 6.94
N ALA A 165 -1.31 -12.78 5.70
CA ALA A 165 -2.72 -12.84 5.35
C ALA A 165 -3.04 -14.17 4.68
N ASP A 166 -4.20 -14.73 4.99
CA ASP A 166 -4.71 -15.89 4.28
C ASP A 166 -5.29 -15.45 2.92
N ASN A 167 -4.98 -16.19 1.85
CA ASN A 167 -5.48 -15.88 0.51
C ASN A 167 -7.01 -16.09 0.38
N SER A 168 -7.65 -16.76 1.34
CA SER A 168 -9.11 -16.87 1.43
C SER A 168 -9.79 -15.66 2.08
N TRP A 169 -9.04 -14.80 2.78
CA TRP A 169 -9.62 -13.63 3.43
C TRP A 169 -10.07 -12.58 2.40
N PRO A 170 -11.19 -11.88 2.69
CA PRO A 170 -11.78 -10.96 1.74
C PRO A 170 -10.93 -9.71 1.55
N THR A 171 -10.82 -9.31 0.30
CA THR A 171 -10.27 -8.02 -0.15
C THR A 171 -11.20 -7.45 -1.21
N LEU A 172 -11.02 -6.17 -1.58
CA LEU A 172 -11.63 -5.63 -2.79
C LEU A 172 -10.84 -6.00 -4.05
#